data_AF-A0A1G2P3D5-F1
#
_entry.id   AF-A0A1G2P3D5-F1
#
_cell.length_a   1.000
_cell.length_b   1.000
_cell.length_c   1.000
_cell.angle_alpha   90.00
_cell.angle_beta   90.00
_cell.angle_gamma   90.00
#
_symmetry.space_group_name_H-M   'P 1'
#
loop_
_entity.id
_entity.type
_entity.pdbx_description
1 polymer ?
#
loop_
_entity_poly.entity_id
_entity_poly.type
_entity_poly.pdbx_seq_one_letter_code
_entity_poly.pdbx_strand_id
1 'polypeptide(L)'
;MREYKQKRMLQRVVYSKFSILVLLALFILASKAAFHVQEKYRDVDKKKERARRELTRLEERQEALAVEIERLGTRAGVEEEIREKFGLAKEGEKLVVIIDDEDDEKVEPVPELSFFDKIKNKISGFFGKN
;
A
#
# COMPACT_ATOMS: atom_id res chain seq x y z
N MET A 1 19.54 49.64 -59.62
CA MET A 1 18.11 50.04 -59.50
C MET A 1 17.10 48.89 -59.23
N ARG A 2 17.42 47.59 -59.44
CA ARG A 2 16.46 46.48 -59.20
C ARG A 2 16.26 46.10 -57.73
N GLU A 3 17.26 46.32 -56.88
CA GLU A 3 17.21 45.95 -55.45
C GLU A 3 16.24 46.80 -54.63
N TYR A 4 16.04 48.08 -55.00
CA TYR A 4 15.10 48.96 -54.33
C TYR A 4 13.62 48.60 -54.58
N LYS A 5 13.31 47.99 -55.74
CA LYS A 5 11.94 47.54 -56.07
C LYS A 5 11.54 46.29 -55.29
N GLN A 6 12.46 45.35 -55.07
CA GLN A 6 12.16 44.11 -54.32
C GLN A 6 11.83 44.39 -52.86
N LYS A 7 12.55 45.31 -52.21
CA LYS A 7 12.27 45.71 -50.82
C LYS A 7 10.84 46.25 -50.63
N ARG A 8 10.32 47.03 -51.59
CA ARG A 8 8.94 47.57 -51.53
C ARG A 8 7.86 46.50 -51.73
N MET A 9 8.12 45.46 -52.53
CA MET A 9 7.17 44.37 -52.74
C MET A 9 7.11 43.44 -51.52
N LEU A 10 8.26 43.08 -50.95
CA LEU A 10 8.34 42.35 -49.69
C LEU A 10 7.67 43.11 -48.56
N GLN A 11 7.92 44.41 -48.42
CA GLN A 11 7.24 45.25 -47.44
C GLN A 11 5.72 45.25 -47.64
N ARG A 12 5.21 45.30 -48.88
CA ARG A 12 3.76 45.28 -49.12
C ARG A 12 3.11 43.94 -48.76
N VAL A 13 3.80 42.82 -49.00
CA VAL A 13 3.29 41.49 -48.64
C VAL A 13 3.40 41.25 -47.13
N VAL A 14 4.50 41.67 -46.50
CA VAL A 14 4.76 41.51 -45.06
C VAL A 14 3.93 42.48 -44.20
N TYR A 15 3.59 43.68 -44.69
CA TYR A 15 2.70 44.64 -44.03
C TYR A 15 1.24 44.55 -44.50
N SER A 16 0.88 43.52 -45.26
CA SER A 16 -0.52 43.25 -45.55
C SER A 16 -1.23 42.79 -44.27
N LYS A 17 -2.50 43.15 -44.09
CA LYS A 17 -3.29 42.69 -42.93
C LYS A 17 -3.31 41.15 -42.81
N PHE A 18 -3.15 40.45 -43.94
CA PHE A 18 -3.13 38.99 -44.01
C PHE A 18 -1.84 38.36 -43.45
N SER A 19 -0.67 38.92 -43.74
CA SER A 19 0.60 38.39 -43.22
C SER A 19 0.69 38.55 -41.70
N ILE A 20 0.15 39.65 -41.17
CA ILE A 20 0.04 39.89 -39.72
C ILE A 20 -0.85 38.82 -39.06
N LEU A 21 -1.99 38.47 -39.68
CA LEU A 21 -2.87 37.40 -39.19
C LEU A 21 -2.17 36.03 -39.20
N VAL A 22 -1.45 35.70 -40.27
CA VAL A 22 -0.70 34.44 -40.36
C VAL A 22 0.42 34.40 -39.31
N LEU A 23 1.15 35.51 -39.13
CA LEU A 23 2.19 35.60 -38.11
C LEU A 23 1.62 35.46 -36.70
N LEU A 24 0.46 36.08 -36.42
CA LEU A 24 -0.25 35.95 -35.15
C LEU A 24 -0.69 34.50 -34.90
N ALA A 25 -1.21 33.80 -35.92
CA ALA A 25 -1.59 32.40 -35.82
C ALA A 25 -0.39 31.50 -35.51
N LEU A 26 0.74 31.72 -36.21
CA LEU A 26 2.00 31.01 -35.93
C LEU A 26 2.51 31.29 -34.52
N PHE A 27 2.41 32.54 -34.05
CA PHE A 27 2.81 32.92 -32.69
C PHE A 27 1.95 32.24 -31.62
N ILE A 28 0.63 32.14 -31.83
CA ILE A 28 -0.29 31.44 -30.92
C ILE A 28 0.02 29.94 -30.89
N LEU A 29 0.29 29.32 -32.04
CA LEU A 29 0.69 27.91 -32.14
C LEU A 29 2.01 27.64 -31.40
N ALA A 30 3.03 28.48 -31.62
CA ALA A 30 4.32 28.36 -30.94
C ALA A 30 4.19 28.54 -29.42
N SER A 31 3.36 29.49 -28.99
CA SER A 31 3.06 29.72 -27.57
C SER A 31 2.38 28.50 -26.95
N LYS A 32 1.34 27.94 -27.59
CA LYS A 32 0.68 26.71 -27.13
C LYS A 32 1.64 25.53 -27.03
N ALA A 33 2.52 25.35 -28.01
CA ALA A 33 3.54 24.30 -27.98
C ALA A 33 4.53 24.49 -26.82
N ALA A 34 4.96 25.72 -26.54
CA ALA A 34 5.84 26.03 -25.42
C ALA A 34 5.17 25.75 -24.06
N PHE A 35 3.88 26.06 -23.90
CA PHE A 35 3.14 25.74 -22.67
C PHE A 35 2.90 24.24 -22.48
N HIS A 36 2.68 23.47 -23.55
CA HIS A 36 2.47 22.02 -23.46
C HIS A 36 3.72 21.24 -23.01
N VAL A 37 4.91 21.79 -23.25
CA VAL A 37 6.19 21.19 -22.81
C VAL A 37 6.37 21.31 -21.28
N GLN A 38 5.85 22.35 -20.64
CA GLN A 38 6.02 22.55 -19.19
C GLN A 38 5.21 21.57 -18.33
N GLU A 39 4.08 21.05 -18.81
CA GLU A 39 3.32 20.00 -18.09
C GLU A 39 4.10 18.68 -18.04
N LYS A 40 4.90 18.38 -19.08
CA LYS A 40 5.67 17.14 -19.17
C LYS A 40 6.78 17.05 -18.11
N TYR A 41 7.34 18.17 -17.65
CA TYR A 41 8.46 18.17 -16.70
C TYR A 41 8.03 17.89 -15.26
N ARG A 42 6.85 18.35 -14.83
CA ARG A 42 6.39 18.15 -13.43
C ARG A 42 6.02 16.70 -13.12
N ASP A 43 5.64 15.94 -14.14
CA ASP A 43 5.28 14.52 -14.00
C ASP A 43 6.50 13.59 -13.97
N VAL A 44 7.61 13.99 -14.60
CA VAL A 44 8.82 13.17 -14.65
C VAL A 44 9.49 13.08 -13.28
N ASP A 45 9.57 14.19 -12.55
CA ASP A 45 10.18 14.20 -11.21
C ASP A 45 9.35 13.41 -10.20
N LYS A 46 8.02 13.54 -10.22
CA LYS A 46 7.13 12.76 -9.35
C LYS A 46 7.20 11.26 -9.66
N LYS A 47 7.30 10.87 -10.93
CA LYS A 47 7.45 9.47 -11.33
C LYS A 47 8.80 8.92 -10.91
N LYS A 48 9.88 9.70 -11.08
CA LYS A 48 11.24 9.33 -10.65
C LYS A 48 11.32 9.16 -9.14
N GLU A 49 10.71 10.07 -8.38
CA GLU A 49 10.69 10.00 -6.91
C GLU A 49 9.89 8.78 -6.42
N ARG A 50 8.71 8.52 -7.00
CA ARG A 50 7.91 7.32 -6.68
C ARG A 50 8.68 6.04 -6.97
N ALA A 51 9.28 5.94 -8.15
CA ALA A 51 10.08 4.77 -8.53
C ALA A 51 11.27 4.58 -7.58
N ARG A 52 11.93 5.66 -7.15
CA ARG A 52 13.03 5.58 -6.20
C ARG A 52 12.60 5.12 -4.81
N ARG A 53 11.46 5.63 -4.31
CA ARG A 53 10.90 5.18 -3.02
C ARG A 53 10.48 3.71 -3.07
N GLU A 54 9.91 3.28 -4.19
CA GLU A 54 9.51 1.89 -4.39
C GLU A 54 10.72 0.95 -4.46
N LEU A 55 11.80 1.38 -5.14
CA LEU A 55 13.07 0.65 -5.15
C LEU A 55 13.61 0.46 -3.73
N THR A 56 13.75 1.54 -2.95
CA THR A 56 14.28 1.46 -1.58
C THR A 56 13.43 0.55 -0.69
N ARG A 57 12.10 0.64 -0.79
CA ARG A 57 11.19 -0.25 -0.04
C ARG A 57 11.36 -1.72 -0.41
N LEU A 58 11.60 -2.01 -1.69
CA LEU A 58 11.81 -3.37 -2.17
C LEU A 58 13.16 -3.92 -1.72
N GLU A 59 14.21 -3.09 -1.73
CA GLU A 59 15.55 -3.44 -1.23
C GLU A 59 15.52 -3.77 0.27
N GLU A 60 14.91 -2.90 1.09
CA GLU A 60 14.74 -3.15 2.53
C GLU A 60 13.96 -4.45 2.80
N ARG A 61 12.89 -4.70 2.03
CA ARG A 61 12.10 -5.92 2.17
C ARG A 61 12.89 -7.15 1.74
N GLN A 62 13.69 -7.05 0.69
CA GLN A 62 14.54 -8.15 0.24
C GLN A 62 15.59 -8.49 1.30
N GLU A 63 16.23 -7.49 1.91
CA GLU A 63 17.21 -7.69 2.97
C GLU A 63 16.58 -8.34 4.21
N ALA A 64 15.44 -7.83 4.66
CA ALA A 64 14.71 -8.41 5.79
C ALA A 64 14.32 -9.87 5.55
N LEU A 65 13.80 -10.19 4.35
CA LEU A 65 13.44 -11.56 3.98
C LEU A 65 14.68 -12.47 3.86
N ALA A 66 15.81 -11.95 3.38
CA ALA A 66 17.05 -12.72 3.30
C ALA A 66 17.55 -13.12 4.69
N VAL A 67 17.51 -12.20 5.65
CA VAL A 67 17.85 -12.47 7.06
C VAL A 67 16.89 -13.50 7.67
N GLU A 68 15.59 -13.39 7.38
CA GLU A 68 14.59 -14.34 7.88
C GLU A 68 14.78 -15.75 7.28
N ILE A 69 15.11 -15.85 5.98
CA ILE A 69 15.45 -17.11 5.33
C ILE A 69 16.70 -17.73 5.94
N GLU A 70 17.74 -16.92 6.21
CA GLU A 70 18.96 -17.40 6.86
C GLU A 70 18.67 -17.91 8.28
N ARG A 71 17.88 -17.18 9.06
CA ARG A 71 17.42 -17.59 10.40
C ARG A 71 16.71 -18.94 10.34
N LEU A 72 15.70 -19.07 9.47
CA LEU A 72 14.91 -20.28 9.28
C LEU A 72 15.69 -21.44 8.64
N GLY A 73 16.81 -21.17 7.99
CA GLY A 73 17.71 -22.21 7.46
C GLY A 73 18.53 -22.91 8.55
N THR A 74 18.64 -22.32 9.75
CA THR A 74 19.38 -22.91 10.86
C THR A 74 18.50 -23.85 11.69
N ARG A 75 19.10 -24.92 12.26
CA ARG A 75 18.39 -25.82 13.20
C ARG A 75 17.76 -25.07 14.38
N ALA A 76 18.47 -24.05 14.89
CA ALA A 76 17.98 -23.22 15.99
C ALA A 76 16.77 -22.38 15.59
N GLY A 77 16.81 -21.74 14.42
CA GLY A 77 15.70 -20.91 13.94
C GLY A 77 14.45 -21.70 13.56
N VAL A 78 14.60 -22.92 13.02
CA VAL A 78 13.45 -23.84 12.81
C VAL A 78 12.82 -24.23 14.14
N GLU A 79 13.66 -24.57 15.14
CA GLU A 79 13.18 -24.97 16.46
C GLU A 79 12.46 -23.82 17.17
N GLU A 80 13.01 -22.60 17.09
CA GLU A 80 12.41 -21.39 17.65
C GLU A 80 11.07 -21.05 16.99
N GLU A 81 10.97 -21.12 15.66
CA GLU A 81 9.72 -20.87 14.93
C GLU A 81 8.64 -21.90 15.29
N ILE A 82 9.02 -23.18 15.46
CA ILE A 82 8.09 -24.24 15.90
C ILE A 82 7.63 -23.99 17.33
N ARG A 83 8.53 -23.57 18.21
CA ARG A 83 8.23 -23.24 19.60
C ARG A 83 7.30 -22.03 19.71
N GLU A 84 7.50 -21.01 18.87
CA GLU A 84 6.66 -19.81 18.80
C GLU A 84 5.27 -20.13 18.24
N LYS A 85 5.17 -20.87 17.13
CA LYS A 85 3.88 -21.15 16.48
C LYS A 85 3.05 -22.23 17.17
N PHE A 86 3.69 -23.22 17.78
CA PHE A 86 3.03 -24.40 18.32
C PHE A 86 3.18 -24.54 19.84
N GLY A 87 3.90 -23.63 20.51
CA GLY A 87 4.08 -23.64 21.96
C GLY A 87 4.84 -24.87 22.48
N LEU A 88 5.61 -25.55 21.61
CA LEU A 88 6.25 -26.82 21.94
C LEU A 88 7.55 -26.60 22.73
N ALA A 89 7.69 -27.29 23.87
CA ALA A 89 8.92 -27.32 24.65
C ALA A 89 9.68 -28.64 24.42
N LYS A 90 11.01 -28.67 24.64
CA LYS A 90 11.80 -29.91 24.54
C LYS A 90 11.41 -30.87 25.66
N GLU A 91 11.70 -32.17 25.44
CA GLU A 91 11.59 -33.19 26.50
C GLU A 91 12.41 -32.75 27.74
N GLY A 92 11.70 -32.46 28.84
CA GLY A 92 12.29 -32.02 30.11
C GLY A 92 12.06 -30.54 30.48
N GLU A 93 11.48 -29.72 29.60
CA GLU A 93 11.14 -28.33 29.89
C GLU A 93 9.66 -28.16 30.30
N LYS A 94 9.37 -27.29 31.28
CA LYS A 94 8.00 -26.98 31.74
C LYS A 94 7.50 -25.68 31.10
N LEU A 95 6.39 -25.73 30.38
CA LEU A 95 5.70 -24.55 29.85
C LEU A 95 4.82 -23.95 30.95
N VAL A 96 5.07 -22.69 31.33
CA VAL A 96 4.22 -21.93 32.27
C VAL A 96 3.34 -20.99 31.46
N VAL A 97 2.05 -21.26 31.42
CA VAL A 97 1.04 -20.37 30.83
C VAL A 97 0.50 -19.51 31.95
N ILE A 98 0.81 -18.21 31.95
CA ILE A 98 0.25 -17.25 32.89
C ILE A 98 -1.11 -16.83 32.34
N ILE A 99 -2.17 -17.14 33.08
CA ILE A 99 -3.51 -16.63 32.85
C ILE A 99 -3.65 -15.50 33.87
N ASP A 100 -3.95 -14.28 33.41
CA ASP A 100 -4.36 -13.20 34.31
C ASP A 100 -5.78 -13.52 34.78
N ASP A 101 -5.88 -14.09 35.97
CA ASP A 101 -7.13 -14.18 36.72
C ASP A 101 -7.34 -12.82 37.43
N GLU A 102 -7.87 -11.83 36.70
CA GLU A 102 -8.62 -10.76 37.36
C GLU A 102 -9.93 -11.37 37.85
N ASP A 103 -9.91 -12.10 38.98
CA ASP A 103 -11.07 -12.35 39.87
C ASP A 103 -10.65 -13.26 41.05
N ASP A 104 -9.85 -12.71 41.95
CA ASP A 104 -9.79 -13.19 43.34
C ASP A 104 -11.07 -12.74 44.08
N GLU A 105 -12.21 -13.35 43.75
CA GLU A 105 -13.39 -13.33 44.63
C GLU A 105 -13.68 -14.73 45.19
N LYS A 106 -13.76 -14.75 46.52
CA LYS A 106 -13.97 -15.91 47.40
C LYS A 106 -15.13 -16.79 46.91
N VAL A 107 -14.83 -18.03 46.56
CA VAL A 107 -15.85 -19.03 46.25
C VAL A 107 -16.31 -19.72 47.54
N GLU A 108 -17.46 -19.30 48.08
CA GLU A 108 -18.25 -20.12 49.01
C GLU A 108 -18.82 -21.36 48.27
N PRO A 109 -18.97 -22.52 48.93
CA PRO A 109 -19.51 -23.71 48.29
C PRO A 109 -21.03 -23.57 48.14
N VAL A 110 -21.49 -23.29 46.91
CA VAL A 110 -22.91 -23.17 46.54
C VAL A 110 -23.29 -24.37 45.66
N PRO A 111 -24.45 -25.02 45.93
CA PRO A 111 -24.66 -26.44 45.67
C PRO A 111 -24.75 -26.78 44.18
N GLU A 112 -24.27 -27.97 43.84
CA GLU A 112 -24.53 -28.63 42.58
C GLU A 112 -26.04 -28.70 42.36
N LEU A 113 -26.55 -28.02 41.32
CA LEU A 113 -27.65 -28.41 40.43
C LEU A 113 -28.11 -27.17 39.62
N SER A 114 -27.82 -27.14 38.32
CA SER A 114 -28.47 -26.20 37.38
C SER A 114 -28.30 -26.58 35.90
N PHE A 115 -27.23 -27.31 35.55
CA PHE A 115 -27.00 -27.72 34.17
C PHE A 115 -27.96 -28.83 33.71
N PHE A 116 -28.16 -29.86 34.53
CA PHE A 116 -29.07 -30.96 34.19
C PHE A 116 -30.54 -30.52 34.13
N ASP A 117 -30.96 -29.57 34.97
CA ASP A 117 -32.33 -29.05 34.97
C ASP A 117 -32.63 -28.19 33.73
N LYS A 118 -31.66 -27.38 33.27
CA LYS A 118 -31.79 -26.62 32.02
C LYS A 118 -31.77 -27.52 30.78
N ILE A 119 -30.97 -28.57 30.79
CA ILE A 119 -30.89 -29.51 29.67
C ILE A 119 -32.16 -30.36 29.57
N LYS A 120 -32.67 -30.88 30.69
CA LYS A 120 -33.89 -31.70 30.73
C LYS A 120 -35.13 -30.93 30.25
N ASN A 121 -35.28 -29.66 30.65
CA ASN A 121 -36.40 -28.83 30.22
C ASN A 121 -36.34 -28.46 28.73
N LYS A 122 -35.14 -28.39 28.14
CA LYS A 122 -34.97 -28.09 26.71
C LYS A 122 -35.20 -29.33 25.83
N ILE A 123 -34.86 -30.51 26.33
CA ILE A 123 -35.05 -31.78 25.60
C ILE A 123 -36.52 -32.24 25.66
N SER A 124 -37.20 -32.09 26.80
CA SER A 124 -38.63 -32.46 26.91
C SER A 124 -39.51 -31.64 25.97
N GLY A 125 -39.20 -30.34 25.79
CA GLY A 125 -39.92 -29.47 24.86
C GLY A 125 -39.72 -29.81 23.38
N PHE A 126 -38.68 -30.58 23.03
CA PHE A 126 -38.38 -30.95 21.64
C PHE A 126 -38.99 -32.30 21.23
N PHE A 127 -39.23 -33.21 22.18
CA PHE A 127 -39.74 -34.57 21.90
C PHE A 127 -41.25 -34.75 22.14
N GLY A 128 -41.93 -33.75 22.70
CA GLY A 128 -43.33 -33.83 23.10
C GLY A 128 -44.27 -32.98 22.25
N LYS A 129 -44.40 -33.25 20.95
CA LYS A 129 -45.56 -32.80 20.18
C LYS A 129 -45.89 -33.76 19.03
N ASN A 130 -46.73 -34.74 19.34
CA ASN A 130 -47.80 -35.24 18.49
C ASN A 130 -49.05 -35.35 19.37
#